data_AF-A0AAX1U5K9-F1
#
_entry.id   AF-A0AAX1U5K9-F1
#
_cell.length_a   1.000
_cell.length_b   1.000
_cell.length_c   1.000
_cell.angle_alpha   90.00
_cell.angle_beta   90.00
_cell.angle_gamma   90.00
#
_symmetry.space_group_name_H-M   'P 1'
#
loop_
_entity.id
_entity.type
_entity.pdbx_description
1 polymer ?
#
loop_
_entity_poly.entity_id
_entity_poly.type
_entity_poly.pdbx_seq_one_letter_code
_entity_poly.pdbx_strand_id
1 'polypeptide(L)'
;MSIKAKTKAFIAMKNINLTKMANEKGIAKQNLSRTYGRDTLKIKELLELCAIADCRLSIVDNRTNRELINYNKYDIAAEIIMDMINGNNNDSFVDIYDSYNSYNTAEEPTQEQPKMRKPISRKK
;
A
#
# COMPACT_ATOMS: atom_id res chain seq x y z
N MET A 1 8.25 24.13 -3.17
CA MET A 1 9.04 23.43 -2.14
C MET A 1 9.56 22.11 -2.72
N SER A 2 10.86 21.84 -2.64
CA SER A 2 11.45 20.63 -3.23
C SER A 2 11.04 19.35 -2.48
N ILE A 3 11.13 18.18 -3.13
CA ILE A 3 10.81 16.89 -2.51
C ILE A 3 11.70 16.64 -1.30
N LYS A 4 12.99 16.99 -1.37
CA LYS A 4 13.92 16.94 -0.23
C LYS A 4 13.40 17.74 0.96
N ALA A 5 12.96 18.98 0.72
CA ALA A 5 12.45 19.84 1.78
C ALA A 5 11.15 19.29 2.40
N LYS A 6 10.21 18.80 1.57
CA LYS A 6 8.97 18.16 2.04
C LYS A 6 9.25 16.92 2.90
N THR A 7 10.19 16.08 2.45
CA THR A 7 10.57 14.84 3.15
C THR A 7 11.22 15.13 4.49
N LYS A 8 12.17 16.09 4.54
CA LYS A 8 12.77 16.53 5.80
C LYS A 8 11.74 17.10 6.76
N ALA A 9 10.81 17.92 6.27
CA ALA A 9 9.73 18.46 7.07
C ALA A 9 8.85 17.33 7.63
N PHE A 10 8.49 16.34 6.82
CA PHE A 10 7.70 15.18 7.26
C PHE A 10 8.40 14.40 8.37
N ILE A 11 9.68 14.05 8.18
CA ILE A 11 10.51 13.36 9.17
C ILE A 11 10.55 14.13 10.50
N ALA A 12 10.71 15.46 10.44
CA ALA A 12 10.72 16.32 11.62
C ALA A 12 9.35 16.38 12.31
N MET A 13 8.27 16.60 11.55
CA MET A 13 6.89 16.68 12.08
C MET A 13 6.45 15.39 12.77
N LYS A 14 6.88 14.24 12.25
CA LYS A 14 6.54 12.92 12.78
C LYS A 14 7.57 12.38 13.78
N ASN A 15 8.58 13.18 14.13
CA ASN A 15 9.65 12.83 15.06
C ASN A 15 10.32 11.48 14.72
N ILE A 16 10.54 11.22 13.43
CA ILE A 16 11.10 9.96 12.96
C ILE A 16 12.60 9.93 13.29
N ASN A 17 13.01 8.97 14.10
CA ASN A 17 14.41 8.77 14.45
C ASN A 17 15.13 7.94 13.37
N LEU A 18 15.83 8.63 12.47
CA LEU A 18 16.61 7.99 11.39
C LEU A 18 17.73 7.09 11.89
N THR A 19 18.27 7.31 13.09
CA THR A 19 19.28 6.42 13.67
C THR A 19 18.64 5.08 14.06
N LYS A 20 17.49 5.13 14.73
CA LYS A 20 16.73 3.92 15.10
C LYS A 20 16.32 3.13 13.86
N MET A 21 15.77 3.82 12.85
CA MET A 21 15.38 3.21 11.58
C MET A 21 16.57 2.56 10.85
N ALA A 22 17.75 3.20 10.86
CA ALA A 22 18.95 2.64 10.26
C ALA A 22 19.39 1.35 10.97
N ASN A 23 19.32 1.35 12.31
CA ASN A 23 19.66 0.19 13.13
C ASN A 23 18.71 -0.99 12.88
N GLU A 24 17.39 -0.74 12.83
CA GLU A 24 16.38 -1.77 12.53
C GLU A 24 16.58 -2.39 11.15
N LYS A 25 17.10 -1.61 10.20
CA LYS A 25 17.41 -2.06 8.83
C LYS A 25 18.80 -2.68 8.67
N GLY A 26 19.63 -2.67 9.70
CA GLY A 26 21.02 -3.12 9.61
C GLY A 26 21.88 -2.31 8.63
N ILE A 27 21.55 -1.04 8.37
CA ILE A 27 22.27 -0.17 7.44
C ILE A 27 22.89 1.04 8.15
N ALA A 28 23.90 1.65 7.53
CA ALA A 28 24.45 2.91 8.02
C ALA A 28 23.41 4.05 7.90
N LYS A 29 23.30 4.89 8.93
CA LYS A 29 22.46 6.11 8.93
C LYS A 29 22.70 7.00 7.71
N GLN A 30 23.94 7.06 7.23
CA GLN A 30 24.31 7.83 6.03
C GLN A 30 23.56 7.36 4.77
N ASN A 31 23.19 6.08 4.67
CA ASN A 31 22.39 5.56 3.55
C ASN A 31 20.97 6.14 3.58
N LEU A 32 20.35 6.24 4.76
CA LEU A 32 19.05 6.91 4.90
C LEU A 32 19.16 8.42 4.64
N SER A 33 20.21 9.08 5.14
CA SER A 33 20.44 10.51 4.87
C SER A 33 20.63 10.80 3.38
N ARG A 34 21.30 9.91 2.63
CA ARG A 34 21.41 9.99 1.17
C ARG A 34 20.05 9.76 0.51
N THR A 35 19.33 8.72 0.95
CA THR A 35 18.00 8.36 0.41
C THR A 35 17.01 9.51 0.51
N TYR A 36 16.83 10.08 1.71
CA TYR A 36 15.91 11.18 2.00
C TYR A 36 16.50 12.58 1.73
N GLY A 37 17.73 12.63 1.25
CA GLY A 37 18.44 13.85 0.86
C GLY A 37 18.31 14.22 -0.62
N ARG A 38 17.69 13.35 -1.43
CA ARG A 38 17.47 13.53 -2.87
C ARG A 38 16.19 14.33 -3.15
N ASP A 39 16.11 14.89 -4.37
CA ASP A 39 14.90 15.56 -4.86
C ASP A 39 13.91 14.61 -5.57
N THR A 40 14.17 13.30 -5.49
CA THR A 40 13.24 12.25 -5.91
C THR A 40 13.20 11.16 -4.84
N LEU A 41 12.03 10.54 -4.68
CA LEU A 41 11.82 9.40 -3.80
C LEU A 41 11.11 8.29 -4.57
N LYS A 42 11.47 7.04 -4.27
CA LYS A 42 10.73 5.88 -4.71
C LYS A 42 9.45 5.75 -3.87
N ILE A 43 8.39 5.20 -4.44
CA ILE A 43 7.12 4.95 -3.72
C ILE A 43 7.37 4.10 -2.46
N LYS A 44 8.24 3.09 -2.56
CA LYS A 44 8.69 2.25 -1.43
C LYS A 44 9.24 3.09 -0.26
N GLU A 45 10.06 4.09 -0.53
CA GLU A 45 10.69 4.92 0.51
C GLU A 45 9.65 5.80 1.22
N LEU A 46 8.62 6.25 0.50
CA LEU A 46 7.49 6.99 1.06
C LEU A 46 6.60 6.09 1.92
N LEU A 47 6.30 4.88 1.44
CA LEU A 47 5.51 3.90 2.20
C LEU A 47 6.16 3.53 3.53
N GLU A 48 7.48 3.33 3.55
CA GLU A 48 8.23 3.07 4.78
C GLU A 48 8.10 4.22 5.79
N LEU A 49 8.25 5.47 5.33
CA LEU A 49 8.07 6.64 6.18
C LEU A 49 6.64 6.74 6.70
N CYS A 50 5.64 6.45 5.86
CA CYS A 50 4.24 6.43 6.24
C CYS A 50 3.95 5.32 7.27
N ALA A 51 4.49 4.11 7.09
CA ALA A 51 4.29 3.00 8.01
C ALA A 51 4.85 3.30 9.42
N ILE A 52 6.05 3.88 9.50
CA ILE A 52 6.69 4.27 10.77
C ILE A 52 5.89 5.39 11.46
N ALA A 53 5.37 6.33 10.68
CA ALA A 53 4.63 7.48 11.19
C ALA A 53 3.12 7.24 11.35
N ASP A 54 2.65 6.00 11.18
CA ASP A 54 1.24 5.59 11.16
C ASP A 54 0.37 6.51 10.26
N CYS A 55 0.85 6.73 9.04
CA CYS A 55 0.22 7.55 8.01
C CYS A 55 -0.20 6.70 6.81
N ARG A 56 -1.15 7.23 6.03
CA ARG A 56 -1.59 6.63 4.75
C ARG A 56 -0.92 7.35 3.59
N LEU A 57 -0.67 6.62 2.51
CA LEU A 57 -0.29 7.19 1.22
C LEU A 57 -1.53 7.29 0.33
N SER A 58 -1.86 8.50 -0.11
CA SER A 58 -3.07 8.76 -0.88
C SER A 58 -2.76 9.23 -2.29
N ILE A 59 -3.50 8.71 -3.27
CA ILE A 59 -3.55 9.23 -4.63
C ILE A 59 -4.68 10.25 -4.69
N VAL A 60 -4.33 11.50 -4.99
CA VAL A 60 -5.26 12.62 -5.05
C VAL A 60 -5.39 13.07 -6.50
N ASP A 61 -6.61 13.21 -6.98
CA ASP A 61 -6.88 13.86 -8.27
C ASP A 61 -6.58 15.36 -8.14
N ASN A 62 -5.53 15.84 -8.80
CA ASN A 62 -5.13 17.24 -8.76
C ASN A 62 -6.19 18.20 -9.33
N ARG A 63 -7.10 17.73 -10.20
CA ARG A 63 -8.15 18.56 -10.78
C ARG A 63 -9.27 18.84 -9.78
N THR A 64 -9.69 17.81 -9.05
CA THR A 64 -10.81 17.89 -8.10
C THR A 64 -10.38 18.00 -6.65
N ASN A 65 -9.09 17.82 -6.37
CA ASN A 65 -8.49 17.68 -5.05
C ASN A 65 -9.17 16.59 -4.19
N ARG A 66 -9.78 15.59 -4.84
CA ARG A 66 -10.42 14.46 -4.16
C ARG A 66 -9.44 13.30 -4.07
N GLU A 67 -9.42 12.66 -2.91
CA GLU A 67 -8.74 11.39 -2.74
C GLU A 67 -9.45 10.31 -3.59
N LEU A 68 -8.68 9.63 -4.44
CA LEU A 68 -9.19 8.54 -5.28
C LEU A 68 -9.03 7.19 -4.56
N ILE A 69 -7.86 6.96 -4.00
CA ILE A 69 -7.48 5.73 -3.29
C ILE A 69 -6.40 6.03 -2.26
N ASN A 70 -6.38 5.28 -1.16
CA ASN A 70 -5.33 5.35 -0.15
C ASN A 70 -4.81 3.96 0.21
N TYR A 71 -3.56 3.91 0.68
CA TYR A 71 -2.86 2.70 1.10
C TYR A 71 -2.27 2.90 2.50
N ASN A 72 -2.41 1.88 3.33
CA ASN A 72 -1.85 1.78 4.67
C ASN A 72 -1.01 0.48 4.81
N LYS A 73 -0.39 0.29 5.98
CA LYS A 73 0.50 -0.85 6.25
C LYS A 73 -0.16 -2.24 6.16
N TYR A 74 -1.49 -2.31 6.24
CA TYR A 74 -2.28 -3.53 6.12
C TYR A 74 -2.73 -3.81 4.69
N ASP A 75 -2.81 -2.78 3.84
CA ASP A 75 -3.23 -2.92 2.43
C ASP A 75 -2.10 -3.47 1.54
N ILE A 76 -0.87 -3.51 2.07
CA ILE A 76 0.31 -4.00 1.39
C ILE A 76 0.74 -5.27 2.12
N ALA A 77 0.68 -6.41 1.43
CA ALA A 77 0.94 -7.72 2.03
C ALA A 77 2.27 -7.73 2.81
N ALA A 78 2.26 -8.31 4.02
CA ALA A 78 3.42 -8.32 4.91
C ALA A 78 4.64 -9.05 4.31
N GLU A 79 4.41 -10.04 3.44
CA GLU A 79 5.46 -10.74 2.69
C GLU A 79 6.20 -9.79 1.74
N ILE A 80 5.46 -8.91 1.07
CA ILE A 80 6.02 -7.83 0.26
C ILE A 80 6.85 -6.90 1.14
N ILE A 81 6.36 -6.54 2.32
CA ILE A 81 7.08 -5.64 3.26
C ILE A 81 8.36 -6.30 3.80
N MET A 82 8.34 -7.59 4.14
CA MET A 82 9.49 -8.32 4.67
C MET A 82 10.55 -8.61 3.59
N ASP A 83 10.15 -9.03 2.39
CA ASP A 83 11.08 -9.17 1.25
C ASP A 83 11.63 -7.81 0.80
N MET A 84 10.83 -6.74 0.94
CA MET A 84 11.27 -5.36 0.71
C MET A 84 12.27 -4.87 1.77
N ILE A 85 12.10 -5.20 3.05
CA ILE A 85 13.04 -4.82 4.12
C ILE A 85 14.35 -5.60 3.99
N ASN A 86 14.30 -6.87 3.58
CA ASN A 86 15.46 -7.76 3.49
C ASN A 86 16.31 -7.59 2.23
N GLY A 87 15.92 -6.71 1.30
CA GLY A 87 16.75 -6.33 0.15
C GLY A 87 16.83 -7.37 -0.97
N ASN A 88 15.89 -8.32 -1.03
CA ASN A 88 15.74 -9.20 -2.19
C ASN A 88 15.06 -8.45 -3.33
N ASN A 89 15.83 -7.65 -4.07
CA ASN A 89 15.44 -7.32 -5.43
C ASN A 89 15.85 -8.50 -6.32
N ASN A 90 14.89 -9.16 -6.95
CA ASN A 90 14.92 -9.54 -8.37
C ASN A 90 13.52 -10.12 -8.74
N ASP A 91 12.85 -9.42 -9.66
CA ASP A 91 11.84 -9.91 -10.61
C ASP A 91 10.35 -10.14 -10.25
N SER A 92 9.85 -10.11 -9.02
CA SER A 92 8.49 -10.65 -8.76
C SER A 92 7.29 -9.68 -8.69
N PHE A 93 7.34 -8.45 -9.21
CA PHE A 93 6.11 -7.61 -9.19
C PHE A 93 4.99 -8.22 -10.07
N VAL A 94 5.36 -8.93 -11.14
CA VAL A 94 4.41 -9.62 -12.04
C VAL A 94 3.87 -10.90 -11.38
N ASP A 95 4.74 -11.70 -10.75
CA ASP A 95 4.34 -12.98 -10.14
C ASP A 95 3.37 -12.80 -8.96
N ILE A 96 3.48 -11.69 -8.22
CA ILE A 96 2.59 -11.39 -7.10
C ILE A 96 1.20 -10.93 -7.57
N TYR A 97 1.13 -10.21 -8.70
CA TYR A 97 -0.14 -9.78 -9.29
C TYR A 97 -0.94 -10.96 -9.86
N ASP A 98 -0.26 -11.91 -10.50
CA ASP A 98 -0.89 -13.11 -11.06
C ASP A 98 -1.35 -14.09 -9.96
N SER A 99 -0.59 -14.20 -8.87
CA SER A 99 -1.01 -14.95 -7.68
C SER A 99 -2.31 -14.38 -7.07
N TYR A 100 -2.41 -13.06 -6.88
CA TYR A 100 -3.59 -12.42 -6.30
C TYR A 100 -4.85 -12.56 -7.18
N ASN A 101 -4.70 -12.57 -8.51
CA ASN A 101 -5.81 -12.81 -9.44
C ASN A 101 -6.26 -14.28 -9.48
N SER A 102 -5.38 -15.24 -9.17
CA SER A 102 -5.74 -16.66 -9.11
C SER A 102 -6.61 -17.02 -7.88
N TYR A 103 -6.49 -16.27 -6.78
CA TYR A 103 -7.32 -16.47 -5.58
C TYR A 103 -8.72 -15.85 -5.69
N ASN A 104 -8.90 -14.83 -6.55
CA ASN A 104 -10.17 -14.12 -6.72
C ASN A 104 -11.01 -14.65 -7.90
N THR A 105 -10.57 -15.71 -8.59
CA THR A 105 -11.36 -16.44 -9.59
C THR A 105 -12.07 -17.69 -9.04
N ALA A 106 -12.07 -17.89 -7.71
CA ALA A 106 -12.95 -18.88 -7.08
C ALA A 106 -14.40 -18.35 -7.08
N GLU A 107 -15.14 -18.78 -8.10
CA GLU A 107 -16.58 -18.66 -8.34
C GLU A 107 -17.42 -18.12 -7.17
N GLU A 108 -18.07 -16.97 -7.37
CA GLU A 108 -19.17 -16.53 -6.53
C GLU A 108 -20.23 -17.66 -6.49
N PRO A 109 -20.69 -18.09 -5.29
CA PRO A 109 -21.79 -19.04 -5.22
C PRO A 109 -23.03 -18.39 -5.84
N THR A 110 -23.52 -18.99 -6.92
CA THR A 110 -24.73 -18.56 -7.62
C THR A 110 -25.89 -18.57 -6.62
N GLN A 111 -26.41 -17.38 -6.30
CA GLN A 111 -27.63 -17.26 -5.52
C GLN A 111 -28.80 -17.81 -6.36
N GLU A 112 -29.28 -19.01 -6.03
CA GLU A 112 -30.51 -19.55 -6.60
C GLU A 112 -31.66 -18.56 -6.34
N GLN A 113 -32.22 -18.00 -7.41
CA GLN A 113 -33.41 -17.16 -7.32
C GLN A 113 -34.58 -17.97 -6.72
N PRO A 114 -35.34 -17.42 -5.76
CA PRO A 114 -36.50 -18.13 -5.22
C PRO A 114 -37.54 -18.34 -6.32
N LYS A 115 -37.87 -19.60 -6.60
CA LYS A 115 -38.90 -19.99 -7.57
C LYS A 115 -40.24 -19.36 -7.19
N MET A 116 -40.76 -18.47 -8.04
CA MET A 116 -42.10 -17.89 -7.89
C MET A 116 -43.15 -19.01 -7.82
N ARG A 117 -43.94 -19.05 -6.75
CA ARG A 117 -45.11 -19.94 -6.65
C ARG A 117 -46.18 -19.46 -7.64
N LYS A 118 -46.62 -20.35 -8.54
CA LYS A 118 -47.72 -20.08 -9.48
C LYS A 118 -49.01 -19.74 -8.71
N PRO A 119 -49.82 -18.79 -9.17
CA PRO A 119 -51.08 -18.47 -8.53
C PRO A 119 -52.07 -19.64 -8.65
N ILE A 120 -52.70 -20.00 -7.53
CA ILE A 120 -53.75 -21.02 -7.46
C ILE A 120 -55.01 -20.43 -8.09
N SER A 121 -55.38 -20.96 -9.26
CA SER A 121 -56.69 -20.70 -9.90
C SER A 121 -57.78 -21.35 -9.06
N ARG A 122 -58.63 -20.54 -8.40
CA ARG A 122 -59.90 -21.00 -7.82
C ARG A 122 -60.94 -21.10 -8.93
N LYS A 123 -61.28 -22.31 -9.35
CA LYS A 123 -62.51 -22.55 -10.14
C LYS A 123 -63.72 -22.47 -9.20
N LYS A 124 -64.73 -21.70 -9.61
CA LYS A 124 -66.10 -21.74 -9.07
C LYS A 124 -66.80 -23.02 -9.50
#